data_AF-A0A9D6HU47-F1
#
_entry.id   AF-A0A9D6HU47-F1
#
_cell.length_a   1.000
_cell.length_b   1.000
_cell.length_c   1.000
_cell.angle_alpha   90.00
_cell.angle_beta   90.00
_cell.angle_gamma   90.00
#
_symmetry.space_group_name_H-M   'P 1'
#
loop_
_entity.id
_entity.type
_entity.pdbx_description
1 polymer ?
#
loop_
_entity_poly.entity_id
_entity_poly.type
_entity_poly.pdbx_seq_one_letter_code
_entity_poly.pdbx_strand_id
1 'polypeptide(L)'
;MNPEQQREVFLEHLQNEIWQAAQEMGVELTEEELKVAWQGPRTEEEKWVPFKLGDREARLSVRAMDFPEDSQDRRVAGAQALILKAAACLRGAPKTSAECLQYARDVWEGKYVWDEKDIPQTAPRTEEIEVEEDARKAA
;
A
#
# COMPACT_ATOMS: atom_id res chain seq x y z
N MET A 1 -1.64 -3.42 -28.79
CA MET A 1 -2.16 -2.94 -27.49
C MET A 1 -1.60 -1.56 -27.27
N ASN A 2 -2.44 -0.58 -26.94
CA ASN A 2 -1.98 0.78 -26.65
C ASN A 2 -1.42 0.85 -25.20
N PRO A 3 -0.69 1.93 -24.84
CA PRO A 3 -0.10 2.06 -23.50
C PRO A 3 -1.10 2.04 -22.35
N GLU A 4 -2.32 2.55 -22.58
CA GLU A 4 -3.39 2.56 -21.57
C GLU A 4 -3.90 1.15 -21.28
N GLN A 5 -4.16 0.36 -22.33
CA GLN A 5 -4.54 -1.06 -22.22
C GLN A 5 -3.44 -1.88 -21.56
N GLN A 6 -2.16 -1.61 -21.87
CA GLN A 6 -1.03 -2.25 -21.20
C GLN A 6 -1.03 -1.96 -19.70
N ARG A 7 -1.32 -0.71 -19.31
CA ARG A 7 -1.41 -0.31 -17.90
C ARG A 7 -2.59 -0.97 -17.20
N GLU A 8 -3.75 -1.05 -17.83
CA GLU A 8 -4.94 -1.70 -17.25
C GLU A 8 -4.69 -3.18 -16.99
N VAL A 9 -4.16 -3.91 -17.98
CA VAL A 9 -3.81 -5.34 -17.83
C VAL A 9 -2.77 -5.54 -16.71
N PHE A 10 -1.76 -4.66 -16.63
CA PHE A 10 -0.77 -4.73 -15.56
C PHE A 10 -1.40 -4.52 -14.18
N LEU A 11 -2.28 -3.52 -14.06
CA LEU A 11 -2.96 -3.21 -12.80
C LEU A 11 -3.92 -4.33 -12.37
N GLU A 12 -4.66 -4.92 -13.31
CA GLU A 12 -5.54 -6.07 -13.05
C GLU A 12 -4.73 -7.29 -12.59
N HIS A 13 -3.60 -7.56 -13.24
CA HIS A 13 -2.69 -8.63 -12.81
C HIS A 13 -2.18 -8.38 -11.39
N LEU A 14 -1.69 -7.17 -11.11
CA LEU A 14 -1.17 -6.79 -9.80
C LEU A 14 -2.25 -6.82 -8.71
N GLN A 15 -3.48 -6.40 -9.03
CA GLN A 15 -4.63 -6.53 -8.14
C GLN A 15 -4.86 -7.99 -7.74
N ASN A 16 -4.88 -8.90 -8.71
CA ASN A 16 -5.06 -10.32 -8.45
C ASN A 16 -3.93 -10.90 -7.59
N GLU A 17 -2.68 -10.52 -7.84
CA GLU A 17 -1.58 -11.00 -7.00
C GLU A 17 -1.64 -10.48 -5.55
N ILE A 18 -2.03 -9.21 -5.36
CA ILE A 18 -2.26 -8.64 -4.02
C ILE A 18 -3.38 -9.39 -3.31
N TRP A 19 -4.47 -9.72 -4.01
CA TRP A 19 -5.57 -10.48 -3.45
C TRP A 19 -5.12 -11.88 -2.98
N GLN A 20 -4.39 -12.61 -3.83
CA GLN A 20 -3.88 -13.93 -3.47
C GLN A 20 -2.93 -13.86 -2.28
N ALA A 21 -1.97 -12.93 -2.28
CA ALA A 21 -1.05 -12.74 -1.17
C ALA A 21 -1.77 -12.37 0.14
N ALA A 22 -2.81 -11.54 0.06
CA ALA A 22 -3.65 -11.20 1.20
C ALA A 22 -4.32 -12.44 1.81
N GLN A 23 -4.86 -13.34 0.97
CA GLN A 23 -5.46 -14.59 1.44
C GLN A 23 -4.41 -15.54 2.04
N GLU A 24 -3.27 -15.71 1.37
CA GLU A 24 -2.19 -16.59 1.80
C GLU A 24 -1.56 -16.16 3.13
N MET A 25 -1.42 -14.85 3.36
CA MET A 25 -0.74 -14.28 4.52
C MET A 25 -1.72 -13.77 5.60
N GLY A 26 -3.02 -14.01 5.43
CA GLY A 26 -4.05 -13.68 6.42
C GLY A 26 -4.26 -12.18 6.64
N VAL A 27 -4.14 -11.37 5.58
CA VAL A 27 -4.42 -9.94 5.61
C VAL A 27 -5.92 -9.72 5.45
N GLU A 28 -6.53 -8.94 6.36
CA GLU A 28 -7.94 -8.55 6.27
C GLU A 28 -8.18 -7.50 5.15
N LEU A 29 -7.93 -7.82 3.89
CA LEU A 29 -8.19 -6.93 2.77
C LEU A 29 -9.55 -7.27 2.16
N THR A 30 -10.44 -6.29 2.05
CA THR A 30 -11.75 -6.52 1.41
C THR A 30 -11.67 -6.34 -0.11
N GLU A 31 -12.54 -7.05 -0.84
CA GLU A 31 -12.62 -6.95 -2.30
C GLU A 31 -12.92 -5.51 -2.75
N GLU A 32 -13.77 -4.79 -2.00
CA GLU A 32 -14.11 -3.40 -2.31
C GLU A 32 -12.93 -2.45 -2.05
N GLU A 33 -12.18 -2.61 -0.95
CA GLU A 33 -10.98 -1.80 -0.71
C GLU A 33 -9.97 -1.97 -1.86
N LEU A 34 -9.75 -3.20 -2.30
CA LEU A 34 -8.82 -3.51 -3.38
C LEU A 34 -9.34 -2.99 -4.74
N LYS A 35 -10.64 -3.10 -4.99
CA LYS A 35 -11.28 -2.54 -6.18
C LYS A 35 -11.18 -1.02 -6.23
N VAL A 36 -11.43 -0.32 -5.12
CA VAL A 36 -11.26 1.13 -5.03
C VAL A 36 -9.79 1.52 -5.21
N ALA A 37 -8.86 0.77 -4.62
CA ALA A 37 -7.43 1.00 -4.79
C ALA A 37 -6.96 0.84 -6.25
N TRP A 38 -7.57 -0.07 -7.00
CA TRP A 38 -7.33 -0.27 -8.44
C TRP A 38 -8.00 0.80 -9.31
N GLN A 39 -9.29 1.04 -9.10
CA GLN A 39 -10.13 1.88 -9.96
C GLN A 39 -10.04 3.38 -9.62
N GLY A 40 -9.48 3.71 -8.46
CA GLY A 40 -9.52 5.04 -7.87
C GLY A 40 -10.88 5.34 -7.24
N PRO A 41 -10.92 6.25 -6.26
CA PRO A 41 -12.16 6.63 -5.60
C PRO A 41 -13.09 7.38 -6.56
N ARG A 42 -14.37 7.05 -6.51
CA ARG A 42 -15.49 7.64 -7.26
C ARG A 42 -16.50 8.32 -6.34
N THR A 43 -16.53 7.98 -5.06
CA THR A 43 -17.34 8.68 -4.04
C THR A 43 -16.46 9.34 -2.97
N GLU A 44 -17.04 10.23 -2.16
CA GLU A 44 -16.35 10.84 -1.01
C GLU A 44 -15.92 9.81 0.03
N GLU A 45 -16.73 8.77 0.27
CA GLU A 45 -16.42 7.67 1.18
C GLU A 45 -15.23 6.85 0.69
N GLU A 46 -15.14 6.62 -0.62
CA GLU A 46 -14.06 5.85 -1.25
C GLU A 46 -12.72 6.58 -1.17
N LYS A 47 -12.69 7.93 -1.12
CA LYS A 47 -11.44 8.69 -0.96
C LYS A 47 -10.68 8.33 0.31
N TRP A 48 -11.37 7.80 1.32
CA TRP A 48 -10.77 7.35 2.57
C TRP A 48 -10.17 5.94 2.48
N VAL A 49 -10.42 5.16 1.44
CA VAL A 49 -9.91 3.79 1.32
C VAL A 49 -8.38 3.75 1.34
N PRO A 50 -7.65 4.51 0.49
CA PRO A 50 -6.19 4.52 0.53
C PRO A 50 -5.64 4.95 1.90
N PHE A 51 -6.29 5.91 2.55
CA PHE A 51 -5.92 6.36 3.90
C PHE A 51 -6.11 5.25 4.94
N LYS A 52 -7.25 4.55 4.93
CA LYS A 52 -7.53 3.43 5.84
C LYS A 52 -6.53 2.29 5.64
N LEU A 53 -6.18 1.97 4.40
CA LEU A 53 -5.15 0.97 4.10
C LEU A 53 -3.78 1.40 4.65
N GLY A 54 -3.40 2.66 4.48
CA GLY A 54 -2.16 3.22 5.04
C GLY A 54 -2.13 3.23 6.58
N ASP A 55 -3.23 3.57 7.24
CA ASP A 55 -3.33 3.54 8.70
C ASP A 55 -3.20 2.11 9.26
N ARG A 56 -3.79 1.13 8.58
CA ARG A 56 -3.67 -0.28 8.94
C ARG A 56 -2.26 -0.82 8.69
N GLU A 57 -1.62 -0.41 7.59
CA GLU A 57 -0.21 -0.69 7.32
C GLU A 57 0.68 -0.18 8.46
N ALA A 58 0.58 1.11 8.80
CA ALA A 58 1.38 1.72 9.86
C ALA A 58 1.22 0.99 11.21
N ARG A 59 -0.01 0.60 11.57
CA ARG A 59 -0.26 -0.18 12.79
C ARG A 59 0.42 -1.54 12.78
N LEU A 60 0.42 -2.24 11.65
CA LEU A 60 1.13 -3.52 11.52
C LEU A 60 2.65 -3.33 11.53
N SER A 61 3.17 -2.27 10.92
CA SER A 61 4.59 -1.94 10.95
C SER A 61 5.09 -1.69 12.37
N VAL A 62 4.35 -0.92 13.18
CA VAL A 62 4.68 -0.71 14.59
C VAL A 62 4.59 -2.03 15.37
N ARG A 63 3.50 -2.79 15.19
CA ARG A 63 3.34 -4.10 15.83
C ARG A 63 4.47 -5.08 15.48
N ALA A 64 4.98 -5.05 14.25
CA ALA A 64 6.11 -5.88 13.84
C ALA A 64 7.37 -5.59 14.67
N MET A 65 7.59 -4.33 15.03
CA MET A 65 8.73 -3.90 15.85
C MET A 65 8.63 -4.33 17.32
N ASP A 66 7.43 -4.67 17.81
CA ASP A 66 7.24 -5.21 19.17
C ASP A 66 7.74 -6.66 19.29
N PHE A 67 7.97 -7.34 18.16
CA PHE A 67 8.44 -8.72 18.13
C PHE A 67 9.97 -8.81 17.92
N PRO A 68 10.62 -9.87 18.44
CA PRO A 68 12.02 -10.15 18.17
C PRO A 68 12.31 -10.22 16.66
N GLU A 69 13.50 -9.78 16.27
CA GLU A 69 13.95 -9.61 14.88
C GLU A 69 13.73 -10.87 14.01
N ASP A 70 14.14 -12.04 14.52
CA ASP A 70 14.03 -13.32 13.81
C ASP A 70 12.70 -14.05 14.03
N SER A 71 11.75 -13.43 14.74
CA SER A 71 10.51 -14.11 15.09
C SER A 71 9.60 -14.31 13.88
N GLN A 72 8.87 -15.42 13.89
CA GLN A 72 7.82 -15.66 12.91
C GLN A 72 6.75 -14.56 12.96
N ASP A 73 6.39 -14.08 14.15
CA ASP A 73 5.37 -13.04 14.32
C ASP A 73 5.78 -11.70 13.68
N ARG A 74 7.07 -11.32 13.77
CA ARG A 74 7.60 -10.14 13.08
C ARG A 74 7.49 -10.28 11.58
N ARG A 75 7.87 -11.43 11.03
CA ARG A 75 7.77 -11.72 9.59
C ARG A 75 6.33 -11.65 9.10
N VAL A 76 5.41 -12.27 9.83
CA VAL A 76 3.97 -12.23 9.53
C VAL A 76 3.48 -10.78 9.52
N ALA A 77 3.72 -10.01 10.60
CA ALA A 77 3.25 -8.64 10.70
C ALA A 77 3.85 -7.71 9.62
N GLY A 78 5.15 -7.83 9.34
CA GLY A 78 5.83 -7.06 8.30
C GLY A 78 5.34 -7.39 6.89
N ALA A 79 5.13 -8.68 6.58
CA ALA A 79 4.57 -9.11 5.30
C ALA A 79 3.13 -8.60 5.11
N GLN A 80 2.32 -8.66 6.17
CA GLN A 80 0.95 -8.13 6.14
C GLN A 80 0.92 -6.61 5.92
N ALA A 81 1.83 -5.87 6.56
CA ALA A 81 1.99 -4.43 6.35
C ALA A 81 2.31 -4.11 4.86
N LEU A 82 3.21 -4.88 4.25
CA LEU A 82 3.60 -4.71 2.85
C LEU A 82 2.47 -4.96 1.87
N ILE A 83 1.61 -5.94 2.14
CA ILE A 83 0.45 -6.21 1.29
C ILE A 83 -0.53 -5.04 1.34
N LEU A 84 -0.80 -4.47 2.52
CA LEU A 84 -1.65 -3.29 2.65
C LEU A 84 -1.04 -2.08 1.95
N LYS A 85 0.29 -1.92 2.02
CA LYS A 85 1.01 -0.90 1.26
C LYS A 85 0.88 -1.09 -0.24
N ALA A 86 1.06 -2.32 -0.71
CA ALA A 86 0.91 -2.68 -2.11
C ALA A 86 -0.50 -2.33 -2.59
N ALA A 87 -1.53 -2.64 -1.82
CA ALA A 87 -2.90 -2.24 -2.11
C ALA A 87 -3.04 -0.71 -2.15
N ALA A 88 -2.60 0.01 -1.12
CA ALA A 88 -2.73 1.48 -1.05
C ALA A 88 -2.04 2.20 -2.24
N CYS A 89 -0.96 1.63 -2.78
CA CYS A 89 -0.21 2.19 -3.90
C CYS A 89 -0.67 1.72 -5.29
N LEU A 90 -1.61 0.78 -5.39
CA LEU A 90 -1.91 0.03 -6.62
C LEU A 90 -2.08 0.93 -7.86
N ARG A 91 -2.98 1.91 -7.82
CA ARG A 91 -3.21 2.82 -8.96
C ARG A 91 -2.24 3.99 -9.02
N GLY A 92 -1.89 4.56 -7.87
CA GLY A 92 -1.09 5.81 -7.76
C GLY A 92 0.40 5.59 -8.01
N ALA A 93 0.94 4.46 -7.57
CA ALA A 93 2.34 4.08 -7.71
C ALA A 93 2.48 2.56 -7.98
N PRO A 94 2.05 2.08 -9.17
CA PRO A 94 2.02 0.65 -9.51
C PRO A 94 3.36 -0.08 -9.38
N LYS A 95 4.47 0.62 -9.66
CA LYS A 95 5.82 0.07 -9.47
C LYS A 95 6.11 -0.20 -7.99
N THR A 96 5.84 0.80 -7.14
CA THR A 96 5.97 0.67 -5.68
C THR A 96 5.06 -0.43 -5.15
N SER A 97 3.85 -0.56 -5.69
CA SER A 97 2.93 -1.64 -5.34
C SER A 97 3.52 -3.02 -5.62
N ALA A 98 4.09 -3.23 -6.81
CA ALA A 98 4.77 -4.47 -7.17
C ALA A 98 6.01 -4.75 -6.31
N GLU A 99 6.81 -3.73 -6.01
CA GLU A 99 7.97 -3.84 -5.11
C GLU A 99 7.57 -4.24 -3.69
N CYS A 100 6.51 -3.62 -3.15
CA CYS A 100 5.99 -3.96 -1.82
C CYS A 100 5.48 -5.40 -1.78
N LEU A 101 4.79 -5.85 -2.83
CA LEU A 101 4.33 -7.23 -2.93
C LEU A 101 5.50 -8.23 -2.98
N GLN A 102 6.55 -7.92 -3.73
CA GLN A 102 7.75 -8.75 -3.76
C GLN A 102 8.39 -8.82 -2.37
N TYR A 103 8.56 -7.67 -1.70
CA TYR A 103 9.07 -7.63 -0.32
C TYR A 103 8.19 -8.39 0.66
N ALA A 104 6.86 -8.41 0.48
CA ALA A 104 5.96 -9.15 1.36
C ALA A 104 6.28 -10.65 1.35
N ARG A 105 6.42 -11.22 0.13
CA ARG A 105 6.78 -12.63 -0.07
C ARG A 105 8.15 -12.95 0.54
N ASP A 106 9.08 -12.06 0.28
CA ASP A 106 10.46 -12.13 0.72
C ASP A 106 10.59 -12.12 2.26
N VAL A 107 9.87 -11.23 2.96
CA VAL A 107 9.78 -11.18 4.42
C VAL A 107 9.05 -12.42 4.97
N TRP A 108 7.95 -12.82 4.34
CA TRP A 108 7.18 -14.00 4.72
C TRP A 108 8.02 -15.28 4.70
N GLU A 109 8.83 -15.47 3.65
CA GLU A 109 9.73 -16.61 3.49
C GLU A 109 10.96 -16.55 4.43
N GLY A 110 11.16 -15.45 5.16
CA GLY A 110 12.31 -15.25 6.06
C GLY A 110 13.63 -15.03 5.35
N LYS A 111 13.59 -14.54 4.10
CA LYS A 111 14.80 -14.19 3.36
C LYS A 111 15.38 -12.84 3.78
N TYR A 112 14.59 -12.00 4.48
CA TYR A 112 14.97 -10.63 4.91
C TYR A 112 14.18 -10.24 6.16
N VAL A 113 14.77 -9.36 6.97
CA VAL A 113 14.07 -8.71 8.08
C VAL A 113 13.41 -7.42 7.58
N TRP A 114 12.18 -7.18 8.04
CA TRP A 114 11.32 -6.06 7.62
C TRP A 114 11.95 -4.66 7.74
N ASP A 115 12.89 -4.44 8.66
CA ASP A 115 13.53 -3.14 8.92
C ASP A 115 14.92 -2.97 8.26
N GLU A 116 15.43 -3.96 7.54
CA GLU A 116 16.78 -3.94 6.97
C GLU A 116 16.88 -3.29 5.58
N LYS A 117 15.76 -2.93 4.94
CA LYS A 117 15.72 -2.23 3.65
C LYS A 117 14.99 -0.90 3.75
N ASP A 118 15.39 0.04 2.89
CA ASP A 118 14.58 1.20 2.51
C ASP A 118 13.32 0.73 1.77
N ILE A 119 12.38 0.17 2.53
CA ILE A 119 11.06 -0.18 2.02
C ILE A 119 10.42 1.13 1.58
N PRO A 120 9.93 1.22 0.32
CA PRO A 120 9.43 2.47 -0.24
C PRO A 120 8.46 3.11 0.73
N GLN A 121 8.82 4.28 1.26
CA GLN A 121 7.90 5.04 2.10
C GLN A 121 6.77 5.54 1.20
N THR A 122 5.52 5.41 1.65
CA THR A 122 4.42 6.12 1.03
C THR A 122 4.78 7.60 1.13
N ALA A 123 5.06 8.25 -0.01
CA ALA A 123 5.15 9.70 0.00
C ALA A 123 3.84 10.20 0.61
N PRO A 124 3.88 11.00 1.70
CA PRO A 124 2.67 11.65 2.15
C PRO A 124 2.11 12.39 0.95
N ARG A 125 0.81 12.23 0.71
CA ARG A 125 0.09 12.97 -0.30
C ARG A 125 0.03 14.44 0.16
N THR A 126 1.14 15.16 0.07
CA THR A 126 1.15 16.61 -0.11
C THR A 126 0.73 16.84 -1.56
N GLU A 127 -0.56 16.60 -1.83
CA GLU A 127 -1.23 17.54 -2.72
C GLU A 127 -1.27 18.83 -1.91
N GLU A 128 -0.46 19.79 -2.35
CA GLU A 128 -0.53 21.18 -1.93
C GLU A 128 -2.00 21.61 -2.02
N ILE A 129 -2.68 21.65 -0.88
CA ILE A 129 -3.81 22.55 -0.72
C ILE A 129 -3.14 23.91 -0.61
N GLU A 130 -2.88 24.55 -1.76
CA GLU A 130 -2.74 25.99 -1.82
C GLU A 130 -4.05 26.57 -1.25
N VAL A 131 -4.05 26.82 0.05
CA VAL A 131 -4.98 27.77 0.63
C VAL A 131 -4.49 29.11 0.08
N GLU A 132 -5.10 29.54 -1.02
CA GLU A 132 -4.97 30.90 -1.56
C GLU A 132 -5.60 31.88 -0.56
N GLU A 133 -4.91 32.08 0.57
CA GLU A 133 -5.24 33.06 1.61
C GLU A 133 -4.17 34.15 1.60
N ASP A 134 -3.97 34.83 0.47
CA ASP A 134 -3.24 36.11 0.49
C ASP A 134 -3.56 37.07 -0.68
N ALA A 135 -4.85 37.28 -0.95
CA ALA A 135 -5.32 38.39 -1.80
C ALA A 135 -6.18 39.41 -1.01
N ARG A 136 -5.90 39.61 0.29
CA ARG A 136 -6.59 40.65 1.09
C ARG A 136 -5.72 41.60 1.91
N LYS A 137 -4.39 41.52 1.88
CA LYS A 137 -3.54 42.54 2.53
C LYS A 137 -2.22 42.81 1.79
N ALA A 138 -2.32 43.32 0.58
CA ALA A 138 -1.29 44.22 0.07
C ALA A 138 -1.94 45.22 -0.90
N ALA A 139 -2.13 46.44 -0.39
CA ALA A 139 -2.13 47.72 -1.10
C ALA A 139 -3.03 47.90 -2.34
#